data_AF-A0A1D6I5W0-F1
#
_entry.id   AF-A0A1D6I5W0-F1
#
_cell.length_a   1.000
_cell.length_b   1.000
_cell.length_c   1.000
_cell.angle_alpha   90.00
_cell.angle_beta   90.00
_cell.angle_gamma   90.00
#
_symmetry.space_group_name_H-M   'P 1'
#
loop_
_entity.id
_entity.type
_entity.pdbx_description
1 polymer ?
#
loop_
_entity_poly.entity_id
_entity_poly.type
_entity_poly.pdbx_seq_one_letter_code
_entity_poly.pdbx_strand_id
1 'polypeptide(L)'
;MELKPGMSALVTGGASGIGKALCIAFARRGLFVTVVDFSEENGREVATLVQKENSKFHGDLRIPSSIFVKCDVSNADNLAACFEKHVQTYNGLDICINCAGIANKTLVYDDTSDGTRTWRHAVNVNLVAVIDGTRIAFVQTNMAEQMSRKVIDSSGGYLEMEDVVNGTFELIQDESKAGACLWITKRRGMEYWPTPEEQRKYMVNPNKSKRMLTNNIYPSIRMPEFFEKIVVHTLSHNFRNATRLERVQLRFPIKAHSALVKIIYAGVNASDVNFSSGRYFSGNPKETASRLPFDAGFEGVGIVAAVGDSVSHIKVGTPVALMTFGSYAEFTEVPAKHLLPVPRPDPEVVAMLTSGLTASISLEKAGQMTSGQVVLVTAAAGGTGQFAVQVS
;
A
#
# COMPACT_ATOMS: atom_id res chain seq x y z
N MET A 1 18.49 -7.62 -2.07
CA MET A 1 19.55 -7.04 -2.91
C MET A 1 19.91 -5.68 -2.34
N GLU A 2 21.19 -5.37 -2.20
CA GLU A 2 21.64 -4.05 -1.73
C GLU A 2 21.64 -3.06 -2.92
N LEU A 3 20.99 -1.90 -2.76
CA LEU A 3 20.93 -0.88 -3.80
C LEU A 3 22.20 -0.05 -3.79
N LYS A 4 22.91 0.00 -4.92
CA LYS A 4 24.20 0.70 -5.05
C LYS A 4 24.08 1.88 -6.02
N PRO A 5 24.78 3.01 -5.78
CA PRO A 5 24.87 4.08 -6.76
C PRO A 5 25.41 3.57 -8.10
N GLY A 6 24.86 4.09 -9.20
CA GLY A 6 25.22 3.71 -10.57
C GLY A 6 24.39 2.57 -11.16
N MET A 7 23.59 1.86 -10.36
CA MET A 7 22.59 0.91 -10.89
C MET A 7 21.49 1.66 -11.67
N SER A 8 20.86 0.99 -12.63
CA SER A 8 19.80 1.55 -13.47
C SER A 8 18.42 0.93 -13.18
N ALA A 9 17.40 1.79 -13.16
CA ALA A 9 16.01 1.41 -12.96
C ALA A 9 15.10 1.94 -14.07
N LEU A 10 14.17 1.13 -14.53
CA LEU A 10 13.07 1.52 -15.43
C LEU A 10 11.76 1.47 -14.65
N VAL A 11 11.00 2.57 -14.65
CA VAL A 11 9.75 2.70 -13.89
C VAL A 11 8.63 3.17 -14.81
N THR A 12 7.65 2.31 -15.07
CA THR A 12 6.41 2.67 -15.79
C THR A 12 5.41 3.34 -14.84
N GLY A 13 4.60 4.28 -15.33
CA GLY A 13 3.74 5.09 -14.47
C GLY A 13 4.55 6.09 -13.63
N GLY A 14 5.75 6.42 -14.08
CA GLY A 14 6.75 7.17 -13.32
C GLY A 14 6.42 8.65 -13.14
N ALA A 15 5.40 9.20 -13.82
CA ALA A 15 5.08 10.62 -13.77
C ALA A 15 4.21 11.03 -12.57
N SER A 16 3.56 10.08 -11.88
CA SER A 16 2.66 10.39 -10.76
C SER A 16 2.64 9.29 -9.67
N GLY A 17 1.93 9.59 -8.58
CA GLY A 17 1.63 8.61 -7.53
C GLY A 17 2.84 7.81 -7.02
N ILE A 18 2.68 6.48 -7.00
CA ILE A 18 3.68 5.52 -6.51
C ILE A 18 4.92 5.52 -7.43
N GLY A 19 4.73 5.53 -8.75
CA GLY A 19 5.83 5.52 -9.71
C GLY A 19 6.76 6.73 -9.55
N LYS A 20 6.20 7.95 -9.44
CA LYS A 20 6.98 9.18 -9.15
C LYS A 20 7.76 9.07 -7.85
N ALA A 21 7.14 8.53 -6.79
CA ALA A 21 7.79 8.36 -5.50
C ALA A 21 8.97 7.37 -5.59
N LEU A 22 8.81 6.26 -6.32
CA LEU A 22 9.87 5.29 -6.56
C LEU A 22 11.03 5.88 -7.37
N CYS A 23 10.75 6.62 -8.45
CA CYS A 23 11.77 7.33 -9.22
C CYS A 23 12.65 8.22 -8.33
N ILE A 24 12.02 9.04 -7.48
CA ILE A 24 12.74 9.94 -6.55
C ILE A 24 13.49 9.15 -5.47
N ALA A 25 12.90 8.06 -4.96
CA ALA A 25 13.53 7.20 -3.95
C ALA A 25 14.77 6.46 -4.48
N PHE A 26 14.76 6.06 -5.75
CA PHE A 26 15.93 5.51 -6.44
C PHE A 26 16.99 6.59 -6.69
N ALA A 27 16.59 7.78 -7.13
CA ALA A 27 17.50 8.92 -7.32
C ALA A 27 18.27 9.28 -6.04
N ARG A 28 17.59 9.26 -4.88
CA ARG A 28 18.18 9.51 -3.55
C ARG A 28 19.17 8.42 -3.09
N ARG A 29 19.32 7.35 -3.85
CA ARG A 29 20.31 6.29 -3.65
C ARG A 29 21.35 6.27 -4.77
N GLY A 30 21.35 7.26 -5.65
CA GLY A 30 22.30 7.37 -6.75
C GLY A 30 22.01 6.45 -7.93
N LEU A 31 20.77 5.95 -8.10
CA LEU A 31 20.42 5.11 -9.24
C LEU A 31 20.06 5.95 -10.46
N PHE A 32 20.46 5.52 -11.65
CA PHE A 32 19.98 6.09 -12.89
C PHE A 32 18.55 5.63 -13.16
N VAL A 33 17.66 6.54 -13.59
CA VAL A 33 16.23 6.20 -13.73
C VAL A 33 15.69 6.60 -15.08
N THR A 34 15.09 5.65 -15.79
CA THR A 34 14.19 5.91 -16.91
C THR A 34 12.77 6.05 -16.38
N VAL A 35 12.22 7.27 -16.48
CA VAL A 35 10.83 7.57 -16.16
C VAL A 35 10.00 7.26 -17.41
N VAL A 36 9.14 6.25 -17.33
CA VAL A 36 8.24 5.85 -18.43
C VAL A 36 6.81 6.21 -18.06
N ASP A 37 6.15 7.01 -18.90
CA ASP A 37 4.77 7.41 -18.66
C ASP A 37 4.07 7.86 -19.94
N PHE A 38 2.74 7.86 -19.95
CA PHE A 38 1.95 8.43 -21.03
C PHE A 38 1.94 9.97 -20.99
N SER A 39 1.98 10.54 -19.78
CA SER A 39 1.98 11.99 -19.55
C SER A 39 3.36 12.59 -19.76
N GLU A 40 3.55 13.26 -20.90
CA GLU A 40 4.84 13.83 -21.29
C GLU A 40 5.32 14.97 -20.38
N GLU A 41 4.44 15.92 -20.08
CA GLU A 41 4.77 17.06 -19.21
C GLU A 41 5.21 16.61 -17.82
N ASN A 42 4.37 15.82 -17.15
CA ASN A 42 4.64 15.31 -15.81
C ASN A 42 5.88 14.39 -15.81
N GLY A 43 6.04 13.56 -16.84
CA GLY A 43 7.19 12.66 -16.95
C GLY A 43 8.52 13.40 -17.09
N ARG A 44 8.56 14.47 -17.89
CA ARG A 44 9.74 15.34 -18.02
C ARG A 44 10.04 16.11 -16.72
N GLU A 45 9.00 16.56 -16.00
CA GLU A 45 9.16 17.16 -14.68
C GLU A 45 9.83 16.18 -13.72
N VAL A 46 9.33 14.94 -13.63
CA VAL A 46 9.91 13.92 -12.75
C VAL A 46 11.34 13.58 -13.13
N ALA A 47 11.64 13.41 -14.41
CA ALA A 47 13.02 13.14 -14.86
C ALA A 47 13.98 14.28 -14.44
N THR A 48 13.55 15.54 -14.52
CA THR A 48 14.34 16.70 -14.05
C THR A 48 14.58 16.64 -12.54
N LEU A 49 13.55 16.28 -11.76
CA LEU A 49 13.68 16.11 -10.31
C LEU A 49 14.65 14.97 -9.95
N VAL A 50 14.59 13.86 -10.67
CA VAL A 50 15.51 12.73 -10.50
C VAL A 50 16.94 13.16 -10.81
N GLN A 51 17.19 13.88 -11.92
CA GLN A 51 18.54 14.37 -12.24
C GLN A 51 19.10 15.26 -11.13
N LYS A 52 18.26 16.15 -10.58
CA LYS A 52 18.63 17.04 -9.48
C LYS A 52 18.99 16.27 -8.20
N GLU A 53 18.29 15.19 -7.88
CA GLU A 53 18.64 14.35 -6.72
C GLU A 53 19.91 13.53 -6.97
N ASN A 54 20.11 13.04 -8.19
CA ASN A 54 21.26 12.23 -8.57
C ASN A 54 22.58 13.00 -8.62
N SER A 55 22.56 14.30 -8.88
CA SER A 55 23.79 15.12 -8.94
C SER A 55 24.60 15.13 -7.63
N LYS A 56 23.98 14.71 -6.52
CA LYS A 56 24.64 14.52 -5.23
C LYS A 56 25.57 13.30 -5.18
N PHE A 57 25.36 12.34 -6.06
CA PHE A 57 26.09 11.07 -6.10
C PHE A 57 27.09 11.01 -7.26
N HIS A 58 26.75 11.68 -8.37
CA HIS A 58 27.50 11.58 -9.60
C HIS A 58 27.91 12.97 -10.09
N GLY A 59 29.22 13.24 -10.13
CA GLY A 59 29.81 14.41 -10.79
C GLY A 59 30.17 14.10 -12.25
N ASP A 60 30.10 15.11 -13.12
CA ASP A 60 30.59 15.09 -14.51
C ASP A 60 30.18 13.87 -15.34
N LEU A 61 28.87 13.54 -15.32
CA LEU A 61 28.34 12.46 -16.14
C LEU A 61 28.31 12.81 -17.63
N ARG A 62 28.80 11.89 -18.47
CA ARG A 62 28.69 11.98 -19.94
C ARG A 62 27.31 11.58 -20.47
N ILE A 63 26.51 10.91 -19.64
CA ILE A 63 25.14 10.46 -19.93
C ILE A 63 24.19 11.01 -18.87
N PRO A 64 22.93 11.30 -19.21
CA PRO A 64 21.99 11.83 -18.22
C PRO A 64 21.67 10.80 -17.14
N SER A 65 21.71 11.18 -15.86
CA SER A 65 21.33 10.31 -14.73
C SER A 65 19.83 9.98 -14.69
N SER A 66 19.01 10.63 -15.51
CA SER A 66 17.63 10.23 -15.76
C SER A 66 17.17 10.66 -17.14
N ILE A 67 16.34 9.84 -17.76
CA ILE A 67 15.65 10.16 -19.01
C ILE A 67 14.15 9.93 -18.85
N PHE A 68 13.36 10.69 -19.61
CA PHE A 68 11.93 10.44 -19.78
C PHE A 68 11.68 9.78 -21.12
N VAL A 69 10.80 8.77 -21.15
CA VAL A 69 10.29 8.16 -22.38
C VAL A 69 8.77 8.12 -22.34
N LYS A 70 8.13 8.75 -23.33
CA LYS A 70 6.68 8.69 -23.49
C LYS A 70 6.28 7.31 -23.98
N CYS A 71 5.40 6.64 -23.23
CA CYS A 71 4.96 5.29 -23.55
C CYS A 71 3.50 5.07 -23.21
N ASP A 72 2.75 4.54 -24.16
CA ASP A 72 1.55 3.75 -23.86
C ASP A 72 1.99 2.31 -23.59
N VAL A 73 1.92 1.89 -22.33
CA VAL A 73 2.38 0.55 -21.93
C VAL A 73 1.48 -0.56 -22.49
N SER A 74 0.26 -0.25 -22.93
CA SER A 74 -0.62 -1.21 -23.61
C SER A 74 -0.19 -1.51 -25.04
N ASN A 75 0.77 -0.76 -25.58
CA ASN A 75 1.38 -1.00 -26.88
C ASN A 75 2.75 -1.68 -26.70
N ALA A 76 2.84 -2.94 -27.09
CA ALA A 76 4.04 -3.76 -26.91
C ALA A 76 5.28 -3.19 -27.63
N ASP A 77 5.12 -2.62 -28.82
CA ASP A 77 6.23 -2.03 -29.57
C ASP A 77 6.74 -0.75 -28.89
N ASN A 78 5.81 0.06 -28.38
CA ASN A 78 6.17 1.27 -27.64
C ASN A 78 6.90 0.92 -26.34
N LEU A 79 6.44 -0.11 -25.64
CA LEU A 79 7.08 -0.61 -24.42
C LEU A 79 8.47 -1.18 -24.72
N ALA A 80 8.63 -2.01 -25.76
CA ALA A 80 9.93 -2.55 -26.17
C ALA A 80 10.94 -1.44 -26.51
N ALA A 81 10.52 -0.43 -27.26
CA ALA A 81 11.36 0.73 -27.58
C ALA A 81 11.81 1.50 -26.32
N CYS A 82 10.99 1.52 -25.25
CA CYS A 82 11.40 2.13 -23.98
C CYS A 82 12.53 1.36 -23.29
N PHE A 83 12.44 0.03 -23.28
CA PHE A 83 13.50 -0.83 -22.74
C PHE A 83 14.77 -0.71 -23.57
N GLU A 84 14.66 -0.71 -24.90
CA GLU A 84 15.80 -0.51 -25.79
C GLU A 84 16.48 0.83 -25.50
N LYS A 85 15.71 1.91 -25.37
CA LYS A 85 16.25 3.24 -25.05
C LYS A 85 16.95 3.27 -23.70
N HIS A 86 16.40 2.59 -22.69
CA HIS A 86 17.01 2.45 -21.38
C HIS A 86 18.36 1.74 -21.48
N VAL A 87 18.40 0.57 -22.11
CA VAL A 87 19.62 -0.24 -22.26
C VAL A 87 20.67 0.50 -23.08
N GLN A 88 20.30 1.18 -24.17
CA GLN A 88 21.23 2.01 -24.95
C GLN A 88 21.84 3.15 -24.12
N THR A 89 21.10 3.68 -23.14
CA THR A 89 21.56 4.81 -22.33
C THR A 89 22.42 4.34 -21.15
N TYR A 90 22.05 3.25 -20.49
CA TYR A 90 22.66 2.81 -19.22
C TYR A 90 23.45 1.51 -19.33
N ASN A 91 23.52 0.91 -20.52
CA ASN A 91 24.24 -0.32 -20.81
C ASN A 91 23.80 -1.52 -19.95
N GLY A 92 22.52 -1.55 -19.57
CA GLY A 92 21.95 -2.59 -18.72
C GLY A 92 20.64 -2.14 -18.06
N LEU A 93 20.01 -3.08 -17.37
CA LEU A 93 18.82 -2.87 -16.55
C LEU A 93 18.99 -3.68 -15.26
N ASP A 94 19.04 -3.00 -14.11
CA ASP A 94 19.15 -3.68 -12.81
C ASP A 94 17.79 -3.84 -12.12
N ILE A 95 16.86 -2.89 -12.34
CA ILE A 95 15.56 -2.86 -11.67
C ILE A 95 14.46 -2.51 -12.67
N CYS A 96 13.43 -3.36 -12.77
CA CYS A 96 12.23 -3.09 -13.54
C CYS A 96 11.02 -2.92 -12.60
N ILE A 97 10.31 -1.80 -12.71
CA ILE A 97 9.09 -1.53 -11.95
C ILE A 97 7.92 -1.30 -12.92
N ASN A 98 7.06 -2.32 -13.01
CA ASN A 98 5.80 -2.26 -13.75
C ASN A 98 4.70 -1.68 -12.83
N CYS A 99 4.59 -0.36 -12.77
CA CYS A 99 3.69 0.37 -11.87
C CYS A 99 2.60 1.20 -12.60
N ALA A 100 2.59 1.23 -13.95
CA ALA A 100 1.53 1.90 -14.68
C ALA A 100 0.18 1.21 -14.41
N GLY A 101 -0.87 2.01 -14.21
CA GLY A 101 -2.20 1.48 -13.96
C GLY A 101 -3.30 2.52 -14.16
N ILE A 102 -4.44 2.08 -14.67
CA ILE A 102 -5.62 2.91 -14.92
C ILE A 102 -6.89 2.28 -14.34
N ALA A 103 -7.88 3.11 -14.05
CA ALA A 103 -9.22 2.65 -13.70
C ALA A 103 -10.16 2.84 -14.89
N ASN A 104 -10.94 1.81 -15.22
CA ASN A 104 -12.09 1.96 -16.11
C ASN A 104 -13.31 2.34 -15.28
N LYS A 105 -14.04 3.39 -15.70
CA LYS A 105 -15.25 3.85 -15.02
C LYS A 105 -16.54 3.30 -15.64
N THR A 106 -16.47 2.77 -16.86
CA THR A 106 -17.62 2.18 -17.55
C THR A 106 -17.86 0.77 -17.01
N LEU A 107 -19.10 0.51 -16.59
CA LEU A 107 -19.52 -0.82 -16.15
C LEU A 107 -19.57 -1.77 -17.35
N VAL A 108 -19.14 -3.02 -17.17
CA VAL A 108 -19.01 -3.99 -18.27
C VAL A 108 -20.33 -4.23 -18.99
N TYR A 109 -21.45 -4.28 -18.27
CA TYR A 109 -22.77 -4.49 -18.85
C TYR A 109 -23.33 -3.25 -19.57
N ASP A 110 -22.84 -2.05 -19.23
CA ASP A 110 -23.19 -0.79 -19.90
C ASP A 110 -22.28 -0.51 -21.10
N ASP A 111 -21.21 -1.30 -21.25
CA ASP A 111 -20.24 -1.10 -22.30
C ASP A 111 -20.68 -1.79 -23.60
N THR A 112 -21.26 -0.98 -24.49
CA THR A 112 -21.65 -1.40 -25.84
C THR A 112 -20.50 -1.29 -26.86
N SER A 113 -19.30 -0.93 -26.43
CA SER A 113 -18.11 -0.85 -27.29
C SER A 113 -17.41 -2.20 -27.45
N ASP A 114 -16.36 -2.25 -28.27
CA ASP A 114 -15.48 -3.42 -28.42
C ASP A 114 -14.48 -3.60 -27.25
N GLY A 115 -14.59 -2.75 -26.23
CA GLY A 115 -13.74 -2.76 -25.04
C GLY A 115 -12.41 -2.01 -25.21
N THR A 116 -12.03 -1.63 -26.43
CA THR A 116 -10.67 -1.14 -26.76
C THR A 116 -10.29 0.15 -26.05
N ARG A 117 -11.26 0.92 -25.56
CA ARG A 117 -11.06 2.16 -24.79
C ARG A 117 -11.58 2.10 -23.35
N THR A 118 -11.99 0.92 -22.89
CA THR A 118 -12.70 0.72 -21.61
C THR A 118 -12.11 -0.49 -20.88
N TRP A 119 -12.83 -1.60 -20.75
CA TRP A 119 -12.38 -2.75 -19.96
C TRP A 119 -11.14 -3.41 -20.58
N ARG A 120 -11.09 -3.54 -21.90
CA ARG A 120 -9.97 -4.18 -22.60
C ARG A 120 -8.72 -3.32 -22.49
N HIS A 121 -8.87 -2.00 -22.58
CA HIS A 121 -7.76 -1.08 -22.34
C HIS A 121 -7.22 -1.20 -20.91
N ALA A 122 -8.09 -1.25 -19.90
CA ALA A 122 -7.68 -1.43 -18.52
C ALA A 122 -6.97 -2.78 -18.28
N VAL A 123 -7.46 -3.88 -18.88
CA VAL A 123 -6.78 -5.18 -18.84
C VAL A 123 -5.41 -5.10 -19.53
N ASN A 124 -5.33 -4.45 -20.69
CA ASN A 124 -4.08 -4.32 -21.41
C ASN A 124 -3.04 -3.52 -20.62
N VAL A 125 -3.43 -2.42 -19.97
CA VAL A 125 -2.52 -1.62 -19.14
C VAL A 125 -2.17 -2.30 -17.82
N ASN A 126 -3.16 -2.84 -17.11
CA ASN A 126 -2.96 -3.30 -15.73
C ASN A 126 -2.43 -4.73 -15.63
N LEU A 127 -2.60 -5.55 -16.68
CA LEU A 127 -2.21 -6.96 -16.68
C LEU A 127 -1.24 -7.28 -17.82
N VAL A 128 -1.66 -7.08 -19.07
CA VAL A 128 -0.85 -7.50 -20.24
C VAL A 128 0.49 -6.77 -20.27
N ALA A 129 0.48 -5.45 -20.06
CA ALA A 129 1.69 -4.65 -20.01
C ALA A 129 2.67 -5.06 -18.89
N VAL A 130 2.16 -5.57 -17.76
CA VAL A 130 3.00 -6.08 -16.66
C VAL A 130 3.70 -7.37 -17.09
N ILE A 131 2.96 -8.26 -17.77
CA ILE A 131 3.51 -9.50 -18.32
C ILE A 131 4.56 -9.17 -19.38
N ASP A 132 4.24 -8.31 -20.34
CA ASP A 132 5.14 -7.92 -21.42
C ASP A 132 6.37 -7.18 -20.90
N GLY A 133 6.20 -6.22 -19.98
CA GLY A 133 7.31 -5.50 -19.36
C GLY A 133 8.25 -6.44 -18.60
N THR A 134 7.69 -7.40 -17.86
CA THR A 134 8.49 -8.44 -17.17
C THR A 134 9.22 -9.33 -18.18
N ARG A 135 8.53 -9.78 -19.24
CA ARG A 135 9.12 -10.61 -20.29
C ARG A 135 10.26 -9.88 -21.00
N ILE A 136 10.07 -8.62 -21.38
CA ILE A 136 11.11 -7.80 -22.03
C ILE A 136 12.29 -7.60 -21.08
N ALA A 137 12.04 -7.22 -19.82
CA ALA A 137 13.08 -7.06 -18.81
C ALA A 137 13.94 -8.32 -18.67
N PHE A 138 13.31 -9.50 -18.60
CA PHE A 138 14.04 -10.77 -18.44
C PHE A 138 14.68 -11.27 -19.74
N VAL A 139 13.97 -11.23 -20.86
CA VAL A 139 14.39 -11.91 -22.10
C VAL A 139 15.31 -11.02 -22.94
N GLN A 140 15.11 -9.71 -22.94
CA GLN A 140 15.77 -8.79 -23.86
C GLN A 140 16.84 -7.92 -23.18
N THR A 141 17.05 -8.08 -21.88
CA THR A 141 18.14 -7.43 -21.15
C THR A 141 19.01 -8.48 -20.46
N ASN A 142 20.24 -8.12 -20.07
CA ASN A 142 21.16 -9.03 -19.37
C ASN A 142 20.71 -9.38 -17.94
N MET A 143 19.51 -8.95 -17.51
CA MET A 143 18.97 -9.26 -16.17
C MET A 143 18.82 -10.77 -15.93
N ALA A 144 18.42 -11.55 -16.95
CA ALA A 144 18.37 -13.01 -16.84
C ALA A 144 19.76 -13.66 -16.77
N GLU A 145 20.80 -13.02 -17.34
CA GLU A 145 22.19 -13.50 -17.27
C GLU A 145 22.85 -13.20 -15.92
N GLN A 146 22.44 -12.11 -15.26
CA GLN A 146 22.91 -11.75 -13.92
C GLN A 146 22.33 -12.65 -12.81
N MET A 147 21.18 -13.28 -13.04
CA MET A 147 20.65 -14.30 -12.13
C MET A 147 21.29 -15.65 -12.42
N SER A 148 22.07 -16.18 -11.47
CA SER A 148 22.69 -17.49 -11.66
C SER A 148 21.60 -18.54 -11.95
N ARG A 149 21.84 -19.39 -12.95
CA ARG A 149 20.93 -20.48 -13.32
C ARG A 149 20.62 -21.38 -12.11
N LYS A 150 21.61 -21.57 -11.23
CA LYS A 150 21.46 -22.24 -9.94
C LYS A 150 20.41 -21.59 -9.03
N VAL A 151 20.31 -20.25 -9.00
CA VAL A 151 19.29 -19.53 -8.23
C VAL A 151 17.91 -19.74 -8.87
N ILE A 152 17.80 -19.59 -10.19
CA ILE A 152 16.55 -19.80 -10.94
C ILE A 152 16.03 -21.23 -10.74
N ASP A 153 16.89 -22.22 -10.94
CA ASP A 153 16.58 -23.64 -10.76
C ASP A 153 16.24 -23.94 -9.30
N SER A 154 16.98 -23.33 -8.35
CA SER A 154 16.65 -23.46 -6.93
C SER A 154 15.28 -22.84 -6.60
N SER A 155 14.83 -21.77 -7.26
CA SER A 155 13.47 -21.24 -7.07
C SER A 155 12.37 -22.05 -7.75
N GLY A 156 12.71 -23.11 -8.50
CA GLY A 156 11.77 -23.95 -9.24
C GLY A 156 11.62 -23.58 -10.72
N GLY A 157 12.44 -22.67 -11.25
CA GLY A 157 12.38 -22.24 -12.64
C GLY A 157 11.30 -21.19 -12.92
N TYR A 158 11.07 -20.92 -14.21
CA TYR A 158 10.05 -19.99 -14.69
C TYR A 158 8.70 -20.68 -14.82
N LEU A 159 7.61 -20.00 -14.47
CA LEU A 159 6.24 -20.50 -14.70
C LEU A 159 5.98 -20.67 -16.20
N GLU A 160 5.40 -21.78 -16.61
CA GLU A 160 5.01 -21.98 -18.00
C GLU A 160 3.64 -21.35 -18.26
N MET A 161 3.40 -20.87 -19.48
CA MET A 161 2.09 -20.33 -19.84
C MET A 161 0.98 -21.39 -19.70
N GLU A 162 1.30 -22.66 -19.90
CA GLU A 162 0.38 -23.76 -19.67
C GLU A 162 -0.05 -23.86 -18.19
N ASP A 163 0.87 -23.59 -17.25
CA ASP A 163 0.54 -23.54 -15.81
C ASP A 163 -0.48 -22.42 -15.52
N VAL A 164 -0.33 -21.25 -16.16
CA VAL A 164 -1.26 -20.11 -16.01
C VAL A 164 -2.62 -20.43 -16.62
N VAL A 165 -2.64 -21.03 -17.81
CA VAL A 165 -3.87 -21.41 -18.51
C VAL A 165 -4.63 -22.45 -17.70
N ASN A 166 -3.94 -23.46 -17.18
CA ASN A 166 -4.54 -24.49 -16.32
C ASN A 166 -5.10 -23.89 -15.03
N GLY A 167 -4.39 -22.97 -14.38
CA GLY A 167 -4.92 -22.27 -13.21
C GLY A 167 -6.11 -21.35 -13.52
N THR A 168 -6.17 -20.80 -14.72
CA THR A 168 -7.34 -20.04 -15.18
C THR A 168 -8.55 -20.96 -15.37
N PHE A 169 -8.36 -22.13 -15.99
CA PHE A 169 -9.43 -23.12 -16.14
C PHE A 169 -9.90 -23.67 -14.78
N GLU A 170 -8.98 -23.93 -13.85
CA GLU A 170 -9.28 -24.36 -12.48
C GLU A 170 -10.22 -23.35 -11.78
N LEU A 171 -9.93 -22.04 -11.93
CA LEU A 171 -10.76 -20.98 -11.36
C LEU A 171 -12.15 -20.84 -12.01
N ILE A 172 -12.30 -21.23 -13.27
CA ILE A 172 -13.56 -21.08 -14.02
C ILE A 172 -14.45 -22.32 -13.91
N GLN A 173 -13.85 -23.51 -13.75
CA GLN A 173 -14.59 -24.77 -13.72
C GLN A 173 -15.20 -25.08 -12.34
N ASP A 174 -14.55 -24.66 -11.24
CA ASP A 174 -15.05 -24.88 -9.89
C ASP A 174 -15.71 -23.61 -9.32
N GLU A 175 -17.01 -23.48 -9.55
CA GLU A 175 -17.81 -22.35 -9.02
C GLU A 175 -17.79 -22.27 -7.49
N SER A 176 -17.51 -23.37 -6.77
CA SER A 176 -17.39 -23.37 -5.30
C SER A 176 -16.15 -22.62 -4.81
N LYS A 177 -15.25 -22.27 -5.73
CA LYS A 177 -14.01 -21.52 -5.50
C LYS A 177 -14.08 -20.10 -6.07
N ALA A 178 -15.25 -19.63 -6.48
CA ALA A 178 -15.44 -18.23 -6.84
C ALA A 178 -14.97 -17.31 -5.70
N GLY A 179 -14.14 -16.33 -6.03
CA GLY A 179 -13.52 -15.41 -5.06
C GLY A 179 -12.27 -15.95 -4.34
N ALA A 180 -11.93 -17.23 -4.50
CA ALA A 180 -10.71 -17.79 -3.92
C ALA A 180 -9.46 -17.31 -4.68
N CYS A 181 -8.37 -17.10 -3.94
CA CYS A 181 -7.08 -16.76 -4.54
C CYS A 181 -6.33 -18.06 -4.88
N LEU A 182 -6.06 -18.32 -6.16
CA LEU A 182 -5.25 -19.47 -6.59
C LEU A 182 -3.79 -19.03 -6.77
N TRP A 183 -2.90 -19.56 -5.95
CA TRP A 183 -1.45 -19.38 -6.12
C TRP A 183 -0.91 -20.45 -7.04
N ILE A 184 -0.29 -20.05 -8.14
CA ILE A 184 0.38 -20.96 -9.06
C ILE A 184 1.88 -20.82 -8.81
N THR A 185 2.49 -21.88 -8.28
CA THR A 185 3.94 -21.90 -7.99
C THR A 185 4.58 -23.11 -8.65
N LYS A 186 5.81 -22.96 -9.14
CA LYS A 186 6.53 -24.10 -9.73
C LYS A 186 6.84 -25.23 -8.73
N ARG A 187 7.02 -24.90 -7.44
CA ARG A 187 7.37 -25.89 -6.41
C ARG A 187 6.18 -26.64 -5.83
N ARG A 188 5.03 -25.96 -5.67
CA ARG A 188 3.85 -26.51 -4.98
C ARG A 188 2.67 -26.73 -5.92
N GLY A 189 2.81 -26.35 -7.19
CA GLY A 189 1.70 -26.34 -8.14
C GLY A 189 0.69 -25.26 -7.77
N MET A 190 -0.57 -25.56 -8.05
CA MET A 190 -1.72 -24.71 -7.77
C MET A 190 -2.19 -24.93 -6.33
N GLU A 191 -2.26 -23.85 -5.56
CA GLU A 191 -2.66 -23.89 -4.14
C GLU A 191 -3.64 -22.76 -3.86
N TYR A 192 -4.84 -23.10 -3.39
CA TYR A 192 -5.81 -22.10 -2.97
C TYR A 192 -5.39 -21.46 -1.65
N TRP A 193 -5.45 -20.13 -1.61
CA TRP A 193 -5.08 -19.29 -0.48
C TRP A 193 -6.30 -18.61 0.15
N PRO A 194 -6.39 -18.53 1.49
CA PRO A 194 -5.46 -19.10 2.46
C PRO A 194 -5.57 -20.63 2.56
N THR A 195 -4.44 -21.31 2.80
CA THR A 195 -4.43 -22.75 3.05
C THR A 195 -5.14 -23.08 4.37
N PRO A 196 -5.63 -24.31 4.60
CA PRO A 196 -6.25 -24.67 5.89
C PRO A 196 -5.33 -24.47 7.11
N GLU A 197 -4.00 -24.56 6.92
CA GLU A 197 -3.03 -24.25 7.97
C GLU A 197 -2.91 -22.75 8.23
N GLU A 198 -2.90 -21.95 7.18
CA GLU A 198 -2.87 -20.49 7.29
C GLU A 198 -4.17 -19.96 7.90
N GLN A 199 -5.31 -20.47 7.43
CA GLN A 199 -6.62 -20.14 8.00
C GLN A 199 -6.68 -20.46 9.50
N ARG A 200 -6.09 -21.59 9.94
CA ARG A 200 -6.00 -21.96 11.37
C ARG A 200 -5.22 -20.97 12.24
N LYS A 201 -4.27 -20.21 11.68
CA LYS A 201 -3.56 -19.16 12.43
C LYS A 201 -4.47 -18.00 12.81
N TYR A 202 -5.49 -17.74 11.99
CA TYR A 202 -6.44 -16.63 12.15
C TYR A 202 -7.73 -17.05 12.86
N MET A 203 -7.98 -18.36 13.03
CA MET A 203 -9.15 -18.86 13.76
C MET A 203 -9.03 -18.59 15.28
N VAL A 204 -9.89 -17.71 15.78
CA VAL A 204 -10.00 -17.44 17.22
C VAL A 204 -10.68 -18.62 17.90
N ASN A 205 -9.94 -19.41 18.67
CA ASN A 205 -10.52 -20.48 19.48
C ASN A 205 -11.19 -19.86 20.73
N PRO A 206 -12.54 -19.93 20.86
CA PRO A 206 -13.28 -19.22 21.91
C PRO A 206 -12.85 -19.60 23.32
N ASN A 207 -12.32 -20.81 23.52
CA ASN A 207 -11.84 -21.29 24.81
C ASN A 207 -10.41 -20.82 25.17
N LYS A 208 -9.57 -20.47 24.18
CA LYS A 208 -8.22 -19.89 24.45
C LYS A 208 -8.26 -18.39 24.72
N SER A 209 -9.19 -17.67 24.10
CA SER A 209 -9.32 -16.20 24.21
C SER A 209 -9.50 -15.73 25.67
N LYS A 210 -10.28 -16.46 26.48
CA LYS A 210 -10.48 -16.11 27.91
C LYS A 210 -9.23 -16.25 28.78
N ARG A 211 -8.29 -17.14 28.43
CA ARG A 211 -7.13 -17.45 29.29
C ARG A 211 -5.93 -16.52 29.04
N MET A 212 -5.77 -15.99 27.82
CA MET A 212 -4.64 -15.10 27.49
C MET A 212 -4.80 -13.65 27.95
N LEU A 213 -6.02 -13.15 28.16
CA LEU A 213 -6.27 -11.77 28.64
C LEU A 213 -5.73 -11.47 30.05
N THR A 214 -5.20 -12.46 30.77
CA THR A 214 -4.86 -12.33 32.20
C THR A 214 -3.36 -12.22 32.49
N ASN A 215 -2.48 -12.49 31.52
CA ASN A 215 -1.04 -12.30 31.70
C ASN A 215 -0.60 -11.08 30.90
N ASN A 216 -0.23 -9.99 31.58
CA ASN A 216 0.44 -8.84 30.96
C ASN A 216 1.79 -9.30 30.38
N ILE A 217 1.80 -9.73 29.11
CA ILE A 217 3.00 -10.17 28.39
C ILE A 217 3.86 -8.97 27.96
N TYR A 218 3.32 -7.74 28.03
CA TYR A 218 4.02 -6.54 27.60
C TYR A 218 4.79 -5.90 28.77
N PRO A 219 6.06 -5.53 28.57
CA PRO A 219 6.84 -4.84 29.59
C PRO A 219 6.15 -3.54 30.02
N SER A 220 6.31 -3.16 31.29
CA SER A 220 5.75 -1.92 31.82
C SER A 220 6.15 -0.73 30.95
N ILE A 221 5.17 -0.02 30.39
CA ILE A 221 5.42 1.16 29.57
C ILE A 221 6.05 2.23 30.46
N ARG A 222 7.26 2.68 30.11
CA ARG A 222 7.90 3.80 30.78
C ARG A 222 7.31 5.10 30.21
N MET A 223 6.69 5.92 31.05
CA MET A 223 6.15 7.21 30.63
C MET A 223 7.30 8.19 30.38
N PRO A 224 7.45 8.73 29.15
CA PRO A 224 8.45 9.75 28.89
C PRO A 224 7.91 11.14 29.29
N GLU A 225 8.80 12.08 29.54
CA GLU A 225 8.42 13.49 29.73
C GLU A 225 7.94 14.13 28.40
N PHE A 226 8.52 13.69 27.28
CA PHE A 226 8.18 14.17 25.93
C PHE A 226 8.04 12.99 24.97
N PHE A 227 7.18 13.14 23.98
CA PHE A 227 7.00 12.16 22.90
C PHE A 227 6.79 12.86 21.56
N GLU A 228 6.93 12.13 20.47
CA GLU A 228 6.79 12.67 19.11
C GLU A 228 5.41 12.36 18.49
N LYS A 229 4.91 13.31 17.69
CA LYS A 229 3.72 13.12 16.86
C LYS A 229 3.79 13.89 15.54
N ILE A 230 3.02 13.46 14.55
CA ILE A 230 2.88 14.15 13.27
C ILE A 230 1.67 15.08 13.34
N VAL A 231 1.91 16.36 13.08
CA VAL A 231 0.92 17.44 13.19
C VAL A 231 0.77 18.14 11.85
N VAL A 232 -0.46 18.42 11.45
CA VAL A 232 -0.80 19.21 10.26
C VAL A 232 -0.73 20.70 10.62
N HIS A 233 0.14 21.44 9.93
CA HIS A 233 0.33 22.89 10.09
C HIS A 233 -0.16 23.71 8.90
N THR A 234 -0.33 23.08 7.75
CA THR A 234 -0.76 23.74 6.52
C THR A 234 -1.82 22.88 5.85
N LEU A 235 -2.94 23.48 5.44
CA LEU A 235 -3.94 22.77 4.64
C LEU A 235 -3.36 22.48 3.25
N SER A 236 -3.00 21.22 2.99
CA SER A 236 -2.48 20.81 1.69
C SER A 236 -2.72 19.33 1.43
N HIS A 237 -2.92 19.00 0.16
CA HIS A 237 -2.99 17.61 -0.31
C HIS A 237 -1.58 16.98 -0.42
N ASN A 238 -0.52 17.78 -0.35
CA ASN A 238 0.85 17.27 -0.24
C ASN A 238 1.15 17.03 1.25
N PHE A 239 1.04 15.78 1.70
CA PHE A 239 1.19 15.41 3.12
C PHE A 239 2.51 15.90 3.73
N ARG A 240 3.61 15.84 2.97
CA ARG A 240 4.94 16.29 3.42
C ARG A 240 4.98 17.79 3.68
N ASN A 241 4.32 18.59 2.85
CA ASN A 241 4.23 20.04 3.03
C ASN A 241 3.21 20.43 4.09
N ALA A 242 2.17 19.60 4.27
CA ALA A 242 1.12 19.81 5.25
C ALA A 242 1.59 19.57 6.68
N THR A 243 2.52 18.62 6.88
CA THR A 243 2.84 18.07 8.21
C THR A 243 4.25 18.35 8.71
N ARG A 244 4.43 18.30 10.04
CA ARG A 244 5.72 18.34 10.74
C ARG A 244 5.73 17.31 11.86
N LEU A 245 6.92 16.83 12.21
CA LEU A 245 7.14 16.06 13.43
C LEU A 245 7.28 17.05 14.58
N GLU A 246 6.44 16.93 15.60
CA GLU A 246 6.48 17.74 16.81
C GLU A 246 6.84 16.88 18.02
N ARG A 247 7.74 17.40 18.85
CA ARG A 247 8.02 16.86 20.17
C ARG A 247 7.16 17.59 21.19
N VAL A 248 6.26 16.86 21.85
CA VAL A 248 5.28 17.41 22.78
C VAL A 248 5.46 16.84 24.18
N GLN A 249 5.16 17.66 25.20
CA GLN A 249 5.24 17.25 26.59
C GLN A 249 4.04 16.35 26.94
N LEU A 250 4.30 15.22 27.59
CA LEU A 250 3.27 14.37 28.14
C LEU A 250 2.65 15.04 29.36
N ARG A 251 1.32 15.22 29.37
CA ARG A 251 0.60 15.92 30.44
C ARG A 251 -0.19 14.95 31.31
N PHE A 252 -0.13 15.19 32.61
CA PHE A 252 -0.92 14.51 33.63
C PHE A 252 -1.70 15.54 34.48
N PRO A 253 -2.82 15.15 35.11
CA PRO A 253 -3.47 13.84 35.02
C PRO A 253 -4.14 13.61 33.65
N ILE A 254 -4.37 12.35 33.29
CA ILE A 254 -5.19 12.01 32.12
C ILE A 254 -6.63 12.43 32.40
N LYS A 255 -7.32 12.99 31.39
CA LYS A 255 -8.72 13.44 31.56
C LYS A 255 -9.59 12.29 32.08
N ALA A 256 -10.53 12.61 32.97
CA ALA A 256 -11.31 11.66 33.75
C ALA A 256 -11.90 10.49 32.94
N HIS A 257 -12.41 10.73 31.73
CA HIS A 257 -13.03 9.70 30.86
C HIS A 257 -12.16 9.25 29.68
N SER A 258 -10.88 9.59 29.69
CA SER A 258 -9.92 9.27 28.64
C SER A 258 -8.91 8.22 29.11
N ALA A 259 -8.24 7.60 28.14
CA ALA A 259 -7.08 6.78 28.35
C ALA A 259 -5.94 7.26 27.45
N LEU A 260 -4.72 7.16 27.95
CA LEU A 260 -3.51 7.35 27.17
C LEU A 260 -3.10 6.01 26.59
N VAL A 261 -2.86 5.95 25.28
CA VAL A 261 -2.45 4.74 24.57
C VAL A 261 -1.06 4.93 23.97
N LYS A 262 -0.14 4.01 24.23
CA LYS A 262 1.13 3.90 23.50
C LYS A 262 0.84 3.21 22.18
N ILE A 263 0.95 3.94 21.08
CA ILE A 263 0.75 3.39 19.74
C ILE A 263 1.93 2.48 19.39
N ILE A 264 1.62 1.29 18.88
CA ILE A 264 2.60 0.33 18.37
C ILE A 264 2.55 0.31 16.84
N TYR A 265 1.33 0.29 16.28
CA TYR A 265 1.09 0.35 14.84
C TYR A 265 0.02 1.40 14.54
N ALA A 266 0.18 2.13 13.43
CA ALA A 266 -0.82 3.08 12.92
C ALA A 266 -1.10 2.79 11.45
N GLY A 267 -2.35 2.95 11.03
CA GLY A 267 -2.79 2.67 9.66
C GLY A 267 -2.58 3.86 8.75
N VAL A 268 -1.95 3.61 7.59
CA VAL A 268 -1.81 4.62 6.52
C VAL A 268 -2.96 4.51 5.55
N ASN A 269 -3.67 5.62 5.38
CA ASN A 269 -4.92 5.67 4.64
C ASN A 269 -4.79 6.59 3.43
N ALA A 270 -5.39 6.20 2.29
CA ALA A 270 -5.42 7.05 1.10
C ALA A 270 -6.04 8.43 1.38
N SER A 271 -6.91 8.53 2.40
CA SER A 271 -7.55 9.77 2.81
C SER A 271 -6.73 10.65 3.75
N ASP A 272 -5.52 10.26 4.16
CA ASP A 272 -4.61 11.11 4.95
C ASP A 272 -4.34 12.46 4.26
N VAL A 273 -4.19 12.45 2.94
CA VAL A 273 -3.99 13.67 2.14
C VAL A 273 -5.27 14.51 2.00
N ASN A 274 -6.45 13.88 2.07
CA ASN A 274 -7.73 14.58 2.11
C ASN A 274 -7.95 15.23 3.48
N PHE A 275 -7.59 14.53 4.55
CA PHE A 275 -7.63 15.06 5.91
C PHE A 275 -6.65 16.22 6.09
N SER A 276 -5.40 16.07 5.64
CA SER A 276 -4.40 17.14 5.71
C SER A 276 -4.72 18.35 4.83
N SER A 277 -5.56 18.19 3.81
CA SER A 277 -6.08 19.31 2.99
C SER A 277 -7.35 19.96 3.57
N GLY A 278 -7.82 19.49 4.73
CA GLY A 278 -8.97 20.05 5.43
C GLY A 278 -10.34 19.62 4.88
N ARG A 279 -10.39 18.67 3.93
CA ARG A 279 -11.64 18.24 3.26
C ARG A 279 -12.62 17.48 4.17
N TYR A 280 -12.17 17.11 5.36
CA TYR A 280 -12.98 16.44 6.38
C TYR A 280 -13.72 17.42 7.30
N PHE A 281 -13.36 18.70 7.27
CA PHE A 281 -14.02 19.71 8.07
C PHE A 281 -15.12 20.39 7.26
N SER A 282 -16.29 20.53 7.86
CA SER A 282 -17.33 21.42 7.35
C SER A 282 -16.98 22.87 7.67
N GLY A 283 -17.33 23.78 6.77
CA GLY A 283 -17.14 25.21 6.93
C GLY A 283 -16.44 25.86 5.76
N ASN A 284 -16.28 27.17 5.83
CA ASN A 284 -15.53 27.92 4.80
C ASN A 284 -14.00 27.77 5.01
N PRO A 285 -13.16 28.18 4.03
CA PRO A 285 -11.71 28.03 4.12
C PRO A 285 -11.08 28.70 5.36
N LYS A 286 -11.65 29.81 5.86
CA LYS A 286 -11.14 30.48 7.08
C LYS A 286 -11.42 29.65 8.33
N GLU A 287 -12.62 29.07 8.44
CA GLU A 287 -13.01 28.18 9.54
C GLU A 287 -12.23 26.86 9.52
N THR A 288 -11.88 26.38 8.33
CA THR A 288 -11.04 25.19 8.19
C THR A 288 -9.61 25.51 8.65
N ALA A 289 -9.07 26.66 8.23
CA ALA A 289 -7.74 27.10 8.60
C ALA A 289 -7.61 27.40 10.10
N SER A 290 -8.67 27.86 10.78
CA SER A 290 -8.65 28.12 12.22
C SER A 290 -8.54 26.84 13.08
N ARG A 291 -8.70 25.66 12.48
CA ARG A 291 -8.47 24.37 13.15
C ARG A 291 -7.01 23.94 13.19
N LEU A 292 -6.14 24.61 12.43
CA LEU A 292 -4.70 24.35 12.49
C LEU A 292 -4.09 24.89 13.79
N PRO A 293 -3.09 24.21 14.37
CA PRO A 293 -2.61 22.89 13.99
C PRO A 293 -3.51 21.76 14.52
N PHE A 294 -3.58 20.63 13.81
CA PHE A 294 -4.31 19.43 14.26
C PHE A 294 -3.53 18.13 13.98
N ASP A 295 -3.82 17.08 14.76
CA ASP A 295 -3.06 15.82 14.75
C ASP A 295 -3.45 14.90 13.58
N ALA A 296 -2.49 14.19 12.99
CA ALA A 296 -2.68 13.31 11.83
C ALA A 296 -2.86 11.82 12.19
N GLY A 297 -3.37 11.04 11.24
CA GLY A 297 -3.60 9.58 11.37
C GLY A 297 -5.03 9.26 11.80
N PHE A 298 -5.62 8.19 11.27
CA PHE A 298 -7.03 7.81 11.47
C PHE A 298 -7.24 6.66 12.45
N GLU A 299 -6.24 5.81 12.61
CA GLU A 299 -6.38 4.56 13.32
C GLU A 299 -5.04 4.05 13.83
N GLY A 300 -5.11 3.24 14.88
CA GLY A 300 -3.93 2.60 15.42
C GLY A 300 -4.27 1.49 16.39
N VAL A 301 -3.23 0.74 16.72
CA VAL A 301 -3.26 -0.36 17.67
C VAL A 301 -2.11 -0.15 18.64
N GLY A 302 -2.40 -0.32 19.91
CA GLY A 302 -1.47 0.02 20.97
C GLY A 302 -1.83 -0.61 22.30
N ILE A 303 -1.19 -0.12 23.34
CA ILE A 303 -1.37 -0.59 24.71
C ILE A 303 -1.75 0.59 25.59
N VAL A 304 -2.75 0.39 26.45
CA VAL A 304 -3.17 1.40 27.43
C VAL A 304 -2.04 1.69 28.41
N ALA A 305 -1.53 2.92 28.36
CA ALA A 305 -0.42 3.43 29.14
C ALA A 305 -0.88 4.02 30.49
N ALA A 306 -2.01 4.74 30.48
CA ALA A 306 -2.62 5.34 31.66
C ALA A 306 -4.12 5.53 31.42
N VAL A 307 -4.90 5.67 32.49
CA VAL A 307 -6.36 5.92 32.42
C VAL A 307 -6.72 7.06 33.36
N GLY A 308 -7.76 7.83 33.01
CA GLY A 308 -8.33 8.83 33.89
C GLY A 308 -9.17 8.20 35.00
N ASP A 309 -9.39 8.97 36.07
CA ASP A 309 -10.01 8.49 37.32
C ASP A 309 -11.42 7.92 37.16
N SER A 310 -12.14 8.29 36.09
CA SER A 310 -13.50 7.81 35.79
C SER A 310 -13.54 6.65 34.78
N VAL A 311 -12.40 6.03 34.46
CA VAL A 311 -12.31 4.88 33.55
C VAL A 311 -12.11 3.59 34.35
N SER A 312 -13.15 2.76 34.42
CA SER A 312 -13.14 1.47 35.14
C SER A 312 -13.19 0.22 34.26
N HIS A 313 -13.62 0.35 33.00
CA HIS A 313 -13.87 -0.77 32.09
C HIS A 313 -12.63 -1.21 31.28
N ILE A 314 -11.55 -0.42 31.28
CA ILE A 314 -10.29 -0.68 30.60
C ILE A 314 -9.15 -0.48 31.60
N LYS A 315 -8.11 -1.33 31.55
CA LYS A 315 -6.99 -1.31 32.48
C LYS A 315 -5.69 -0.95 31.78
N VAL A 316 -4.74 -0.39 32.52
CA VAL A 316 -3.35 -0.22 32.06
C VAL A 316 -2.78 -1.58 31.66
N GLY A 317 -2.08 -1.63 30.52
CA GLY A 317 -1.55 -2.85 29.91
C GLY A 317 -2.51 -3.56 28.94
N THR A 318 -3.79 -3.16 28.87
CA THR A 318 -4.73 -3.75 27.91
C THR A 318 -4.35 -3.36 26.47
N PRO A 319 -4.19 -4.33 25.54
CA PRO A 319 -4.07 -4.04 24.12
C PRO A 319 -5.40 -3.51 23.57
N VAL A 320 -5.34 -2.42 22.83
CA VAL A 320 -6.52 -1.73 22.29
C VAL A 320 -6.28 -1.30 20.85
N ALA A 321 -7.36 -1.36 20.07
CA ALA A 321 -7.47 -0.69 18.79
C ALA A 321 -8.26 0.61 18.94
N LEU A 322 -7.95 1.60 18.10
CA LEU A 322 -8.64 2.87 18.04
C LEU A 322 -8.82 3.31 16.58
N MET A 323 -9.98 3.90 16.28
CA MET A 323 -10.31 4.47 14.98
C MET A 323 -10.72 5.93 15.20
N THR A 324 -9.72 6.77 15.45
CA THR A 324 -9.87 8.19 15.74
C THR A 324 -8.67 8.98 15.24
N PHE A 325 -8.83 10.30 15.10
CA PHE A 325 -7.77 11.17 14.61
C PHE A 325 -6.61 11.29 15.62
N GLY A 326 -5.39 11.43 15.12
CA GLY A 326 -4.19 11.65 15.94
C GLY A 326 -3.44 10.37 16.31
N SER A 327 -3.59 9.30 15.52
CA SER A 327 -2.87 8.04 15.73
C SER A 327 -1.42 8.06 15.24
N TYR A 328 -1.01 9.07 14.46
CA TYR A 328 0.41 9.28 14.11
C TYR A 328 1.16 9.97 15.24
N ALA A 329 1.16 9.33 16.40
CA ALA A 329 1.80 9.78 17.60
C ALA A 329 2.37 8.59 18.35
N GLU A 330 3.45 8.77 19.07
CA GLU A 330 3.94 7.74 19.99
C GLU A 330 2.93 7.45 21.10
N PHE A 331 2.24 8.49 21.58
CA PHE A 331 1.17 8.37 22.56
C PHE A 331 -0.03 9.21 22.12
N THR A 332 -1.24 8.69 22.33
CA THR A 332 -2.47 9.41 22.03
C THR A 332 -3.46 9.31 23.19
N GLU A 333 -4.06 10.43 23.56
CA GLU A 333 -5.13 10.47 24.56
C GLU A 333 -6.48 10.36 23.85
N VAL A 334 -7.25 9.34 24.17
CA VAL A 334 -8.51 9.02 23.50
C VAL A 334 -9.61 8.82 24.55
N PRO A 335 -10.85 9.30 24.33
CA PRO A 335 -11.98 8.93 25.17
C PRO A 335 -12.08 7.41 25.29
N ALA A 336 -12.10 6.88 26.51
CA ALA A 336 -11.98 5.43 26.75
C ALA A 336 -13.08 4.62 26.03
N LYS A 337 -14.27 5.21 25.86
CA LYS A 337 -15.39 4.63 25.11
C LYS A 337 -15.12 4.36 23.62
N HIS A 338 -14.09 4.96 23.03
CA HIS A 338 -13.70 4.72 21.63
C HIS A 338 -12.62 3.63 21.50
N LEU A 339 -12.10 3.12 22.62
CA LEU A 339 -11.11 2.05 22.59
C LEU A 339 -11.79 0.69 22.46
N LEU A 340 -11.28 -0.12 21.55
CA LEU A 340 -11.72 -1.48 21.31
C LEU A 340 -10.67 -2.43 21.89
N PRO A 341 -10.94 -3.15 23.01
CA PRO A 341 -10.01 -4.15 23.52
C PRO A 341 -9.75 -5.24 22.48
N VAL A 342 -8.48 -5.57 22.27
CA VAL A 342 -8.07 -6.62 21.32
C VAL A 342 -7.19 -7.66 22.02
N PRO A 343 -7.13 -8.92 21.53
CA PRO A 343 -6.34 -9.95 22.18
C PRO A 343 -4.84 -9.65 22.20
N ARG A 344 -4.33 -9.03 21.14
CA ARG A 344 -2.92 -8.65 20.94
C ARG A 344 -2.84 -7.39 20.07
N PRO A 345 -1.83 -6.54 20.24
CA PRO A 345 -1.66 -5.34 19.45
C PRO A 345 -0.88 -5.63 18.15
N ASP A 346 -1.39 -6.56 17.34
CA ASP A 346 -0.73 -6.99 16.10
C ASP A 346 -1.07 -6.04 14.93
N PRO A 347 -0.20 -5.88 13.91
CA PRO A 347 -0.46 -4.98 12.78
C PRO A 347 -1.69 -5.39 11.95
N GLU A 348 -2.04 -6.67 11.91
CA GLU A 348 -3.23 -7.18 11.21
C GLU A 348 -4.53 -6.61 11.79
N VAL A 349 -4.54 -6.28 13.09
CA VAL A 349 -5.69 -5.63 13.73
C VAL A 349 -5.93 -4.25 13.12
N VAL A 350 -4.87 -3.50 12.80
CA VAL A 350 -4.99 -2.18 12.16
C VAL A 350 -5.68 -2.31 10.80
N ALA A 351 -5.33 -3.32 10.00
CA ALA A 351 -5.93 -3.53 8.69
C ALA A 351 -7.45 -3.79 8.75
N MET A 352 -7.94 -4.40 9.85
CA MET A 352 -9.37 -4.67 10.03
C MET A 352 -10.20 -3.43 10.39
N LEU A 353 -9.58 -2.38 10.94
CA LEU A 353 -10.29 -1.21 11.45
C LEU A 353 -10.92 -0.39 10.32
N THR A 354 -10.18 0.46 9.63
CA THR A 354 -10.75 1.28 8.56
C THR A 354 -11.03 0.42 7.34
N SER A 355 -10.06 -0.36 6.88
CA SER A 355 -10.18 -1.13 5.63
C SER A 355 -11.18 -2.29 5.75
N GLY A 356 -11.02 -3.17 6.74
CA GLY A 356 -11.92 -4.31 6.95
C GLY A 356 -13.36 -3.90 7.22
N LEU A 357 -13.60 -2.98 8.17
CA LEU A 357 -14.96 -2.51 8.46
C LEU A 357 -15.60 -1.80 7.27
N THR A 358 -14.85 -1.01 6.50
CA THR A 358 -15.39 -0.37 5.30
C THR A 358 -15.88 -1.42 4.31
N ALA A 359 -15.08 -2.45 4.03
CA ALA A 359 -15.48 -3.54 3.14
C ALA A 359 -16.73 -4.27 3.64
N SER A 360 -16.71 -4.79 4.87
CA SER A 360 -17.82 -5.55 5.46
C SER A 360 -19.11 -4.72 5.55
N ILE A 361 -19.05 -3.51 6.11
CA ILE A 361 -20.26 -2.68 6.25
C ILE A 361 -20.80 -2.27 4.88
N SER A 362 -19.94 -1.91 3.92
CA SER A 362 -20.39 -1.51 2.58
C SER A 362 -21.08 -2.66 1.86
N LEU A 363 -20.54 -3.88 1.89
CA LEU A 363 -21.11 -5.03 1.20
C LEU A 363 -22.35 -5.57 1.93
N GLU A 364 -22.30 -5.70 3.26
CA GLU A 364 -23.41 -6.29 4.03
C GLU A 364 -24.58 -5.33 4.23
N LYS A 365 -24.32 -4.05 4.51
CA LYS A 365 -25.38 -3.09 4.89
C LYS A 365 -25.87 -2.26 3.72
N ALA A 366 -24.95 -1.73 2.91
CA ALA A 366 -25.33 -0.91 1.76
C ALA A 366 -25.59 -1.79 0.52
N GLY A 367 -24.70 -2.75 0.26
CA GLY A 367 -24.82 -3.69 -0.86
C GLY A 367 -25.88 -4.76 -0.64
N GLN A 368 -26.20 -5.09 0.62
CA GLN A 368 -27.14 -6.15 1.02
C GLN A 368 -26.89 -7.46 0.26
N MET A 369 -25.61 -7.81 0.13
CA MET A 369 -25.17 -8.89 -0.74
C MET A 369 -25.77 -10.25 -0.33
N THR A 370 -26.13 -11.04 -1.32
CA THR A 370 -26.69 -12.40 -1.18
C THR A 370 -25.95 -13.39 -2.09
N SER A 371 -26.07 -14.67 -1.77
CA SER A 371 -25.39 -15.75 -2.51
C SER A 371 -25.74 -15.73 -4.00
N GLY A 372 -24.73 -15.94 -4.85
CA GLY A 372 -24.87 -16.01 -6.31
C GLY A 372 -24.85 -14.65 -7.03
N GLN A 373 -24.63 -13.55 -6.30
CA GLN A 373 -24.44 -12.23 -6.90
C GLN A 373 -22.98 -12.04 -7.35
N VAL A 374 -22.79 -11.31 -8.46
CA VAL A 374 -21.46 -10.99 -8.99
C VAL A 374 -21.02 -9.62 -8.47
N VAL A 375 -19.87 -9.55 -7.81
CA VAL A 375 -19.29 -8.31 -7.26
C VAL A 375 -18.03 -7.94 -8.03
N LEU A 376 -17.99 -6.72 -8.56
CA LEU A 376 -16.77 -6.15 -9.14
C LEU A 376 -16.02 -5.35 -8.07
N VAL A 377 -14.83 -5.82 -7.70
CA VAL A 377 -13.94 -5.12 -6.75
C VAL A 377 -12.77 -4.47 -7.49
N THR A 378 -12.71 -3.14 -7.48
CA THR A 378 -11.54 -2.39 -7.98
C THR A 378 -10.51 -2.21 -6.87
N ALA A 379 -9.23 -1.99 -7.25
CA ALA A 379 -8.11 -1.96 -6.30
C ALA A 379 -8.10 -3.19 -5.36
N ALA A 380 -8.45 -4.36 -5.90
CA ALA A 380 -8.64 -5.61 -5.16
C ALA A 380 -7.44 -6.05 -4.33
N ALA A 381 -6.22 -5.69 -4.74
CA ALA A 381 -4.99 -5.97 -3.99
C ALA A 381 -4.66 -4.90 -2.90
N GLY A 382 -5.48 -3.86 -2.77
CA GLY A 382 -5.28 -2.77 -1.80
C GLY A 382 -5.85 -3.08 -0.41
N GLY A 383 -5.59 -2.18 0.55
CA GLY A 383 -5.95 -2.36 1.97
C GLY A 383 -7.42 -2.76 2.20
N THR A 384 -8.37 -2.03 1.60
CA THR A 384 -9.81 -2.34 1.66
C THR A 384 -10.23 -3.38 0.62
N GLY A 385 -9.65 -3.32 -0.58
CA GLY A 385 -10.02 -4.20 -1.69
C GLY A 385 -9.81 -5.69 -1.37
N GLN A 386 -8.74 -6.03 -0.65
CA GLN A 386 -8.47 -7.41 -0.27
C GLN A 386 -9.57 -7.99 0.64
N PHE A 387 -10.16 -7.17 1.50
CA PHE A 387 -11.29 -7.60 2.35
C PHE A 387 -12.58 -7.66 1.56
N ALA A 388 -12.81 -6.70 0.66
CA ALA A 388 -13.97 -6.73 -0.20
C ALA A 388 -14.00 -8.01 -1.05
N VAL A 389 -12.88 -8.44 -1.63
CA VAL A 389 -12.79 -9.72 -2.36
C VAL A 389 -13.08 -10.92 -1.46
N GLN A 390 -12.55 -10.95 -0.23
CA GLN A 390 -12.73 -12.09 0.68
C GLN A 390 -14.13 -12.20 1.29
N VAL A 391 -14.83 -11.06 1.41
CA VAL A 391 -16.17 -10.98 2.02
C VAL A 391 -17.28 -11.04 0.96
N SER A 392 -16.96 -10.75 -0.30
CA SER A 392 -17.83 -11.01 -1.46
C SER A 392 -18.01 -12.51 -1.66
#